data_AF-A0A979FTR9-F1
#
_entry.id   AF-A0A979FTR9-F1
#
_cell.length_a   1.000
_cell.length_b   1.000
_cell.length_c   1.000
_cell.angle_alpha   90.00
_cell.angle_beta   90.00
_cell.angle_gamma   90.00
#
_symmetry.space_group_name_H-M   'P 1'
#
loop_
_entity.id
_entity.type
_entity.pdbx_description
1 polymer ?
#
loop_
_entity_poly.entity_id
_entity_poly.type
_entity_poly.pdbx_seq_one_letter_code
_entity_poly.pdbx_strand_id
1 'polypeptide(L)'
;MVVLGNKLDLLDSGPPESRLQRKISRQVATEFAAQVGAVFFEASALTNDGVDAAFDHIALVLAKAAREAQKHGKTAPVKTSIVVSGQPAPSRSCC
;
A
#
# COMPACT_ATOMS: atom_id res chain seq x y z
N MET A 1 7.93 -4.15 6.18
CA MET A 1 6.53 -4.32 5.74
C MET A 1 5.90 -2.94 5.58
N VAL A 2 4.94 -2.76 4.68
CA VAL A 2 4.30 -1.46 4.42
C VAL A 2 2.78 -1.61 4.45
N VAL A 3 2.09 -0.66 5.08
CA VAL A 3 0.61 -0.58 5.13
C VAL A 3 0.18 0.61 4.29
N LEU A 4 -0.78 0.40 3.37
CA LEU A 4 -1.29 1.42 2.45
C LEU A 4 -2.76 1.73 2.72
N GLY A 5 -3.04 2.97 3.15
CA GLY A 5 -4.39 3.53 3.17
C GLY A 5 -4.76 4.06 1.79
N ASN A 6 -5.46 3.25 0.99
CA ASN A 6 -5.84 3.59 -0.37
C ASN A 6 -7.11 4.47 -0.43
N LYS A 7 -7.30 5.14 -1.57
CA LYS A 7 -8.46 5.97 -1.94
C LYS A 7 -8.57 7.28 -1.18
N LEU A 8 -7.44 7.98 -0.99
CA LEU A 8 -7.39 9.29 -0.34
C LEU A 8 -8.31 10.33 -1.00
N ASP A 9 -8.51 10.22 -2.31
CA ASP A 9 -9.36 11.09 -3.13
C ASP A 9 -10.84 11.12 -2.69
N LEU A 10 -11.35 10.03 -2.12
CA LEU A 10 -12.75 9.92 -1.69
C LEU A 10 -13.14 10.89 -0.56
N LEU A 11 -12.15 11.49 0.10
CA LEU A 11 -12.37 12.50 1.15
C LEU A 11 -12.88 13.82 0.56
N ASP A 12 -12.41 14.17 -0.64
CA ASP A 12 -12.65 15.46 -1.26
C ASP A 12 -13.54 15.35 -2.52
N SER A 13 -13.68 14.16 -3.09
CA SER A 13 -14.46 13.93 -4.30
C SER A 13 -15.94 13.68 -4.02
N GLY A 14 -16.79 14.65 -4.38
CA GLY A 14 -18.25 14.49 -4.47
C GLY A 14 -19.06 15.68 -3.94
N PRO A 15 -20.35 15.78 -4.29
CA PRO A 15 -21.29 16.68 -3.63
C PRO A 15 -21.28 16.45 -2.11
N PRO A 16 -21.60 17.46 -1.26
CA PRO A 16 -21.59 17.32 0.21
C PRO A 16 -22.38 16.10 0.71
N GLU A 17 -23.46 15.76 0.00
CA GLU A 17 -24.35 14.64 0.34
C GLU A 17 -23.81 13.26 -0.09
N SER A 18 -22.74 13.23 -0.89
CA SER A 18 -22.11 12.02 -1.43
C SER A 18 -20.67 11.83 -0.94
N ARG A 19 -20.11 12.76 -0.16
CA ARG A 19 -18.76 12.62 0.39
C ARG A 19 -18.71 11.41 1.33
N LEU A 20 -17.90 10.43 0.95
CA LEU A 20 -17.68 9.26 1.78
C LEU A 20 -16.87 9.68 3.00
N GLN A 21 -17.46 9.55 4.19
CA GLN A 21 -16.75 9.83 5.42
C GLN A 21 -15.60 8.84 5.63
N ARG A 22 -14.45 9.38 6.00
CA ARG A 22 -13.29 8.62 6.43
C ARG A 22 -13.64 7.74 7.62
N LYS A 23 -13.72 6.42 7.42
CA LYS A 23 -13.99 5.47 8.51
C LYS A 23 -12.78 5.23 9.41
N ILE A 24 -11.58 5.23 8.83
CA ILE A 24 -10.33 4.96 9.55
C ILE A 24 -9.50 6.23 9.57
N SER A 25 -9.32 6.82 10.75
CA SER A 25 -8.46 8.00 10.90
C SER A 25 -7.00 7.65 10.60
N ARG A 26 -6.22 8.66 10.20
CA ARG A 26 -4.79 8.50 9.96
C ARG A 26 -4.06 7.99 11.20
N GLN A 27 -4.47 8.46 12.38
CA GLN A 27 -3.86 8.08 13.65
C GLN A 27 -4.02 6.58 13.91
N VAL A 28 -5.23 6.03 13.79
CA VAL A 28 -5.49 4.60 14.02
C VAL A 28 -4.68 3.72 13.06
N ALA A 29 -4.59 4.11 11.79
CA ALA A 29 -3.80 3.38 10.81
C ALA A 29 -2.29 3.45 11.09
N THR A 30 -1.80 4.59 11.58
CA THR A 30 -0.40 4.78 11.97
C THR A 30 -0.04 3.93 13.19
N GLU A 31 -0.91 3.92 14.22
CA GLU A 31 -0.74 3.09 15.40
C GLU A 31 -0.74 1.60 15.05
N PHE A 32 -1.66 1.17 14.18
CA PHE A 32 -1.67 -0.20 13.68
C PHE A 32 -0.38 -0.57 12.94
N ALA A 33 0.11 0.30 12.04
CA ALA A 33 1.36 0.05 11.33
C ALA A 33 2.54 -0.10 12.29
N ALA A 34 2.62 0.75 13.32
CA ALA A 34 3.64 0.63 14.36
C ALA A 34 3.54 -0.72 15.12
N GLN A 35 2.34 -1.18 15.47
CA GLN A 35 2.12 -2.45 16.16
C GLN A 35 2.62 -3.65 15.35
N VAL A 36 2.48 -3.61 14.02
CA VAL A 36 2.93 -4.70 13.13
C VAL A 36 4.35 -4.51 12.58
N GLY A 37 5.08 -3.49 13.05
CA GLY A 37 6.43 -3.19 12.58
C GLY A 37 6.48 -2.77 11.10
N ALA A 38 5.45 -2.07 10.64
CA ALA A 38 5.32 -1.55 9.28
C ALA A 38 5.34 -0.02 9.25
N VAL A 39 5.59 0.51 8.05
CA VAL A 39 5.46 1.95 7.77
C VAL A 39 4.11 2.19 7.10
N PHE A 40 3.39 3.23 7.54
CA PHE A 40 2.10 3.61 6.97
C PHE A 40 2.24 4.72 5.92
N PHE A 41 1.57 4.53 4.78
CA PHE A 41 1.41 5.55 3.74
C PHE A 41 -0.06 5.68 3.37
N GLU A 42 -0.46 6.88 2.98
CA GLU A 42 -1.75 7.14 2.35
C GLU A 42 -1.54 7.33 0.87
N ALA A 43 -2.43 6.76 0.06
CA ALA A 43 -2.32 6.86 -1.37
C ALA A 43 -3.68 6.99 -2.06
N SER A 44 -3.67 7.58 -3.25
CA SER A 44 -4.77 7.49 -4.20
C SER A 44 -4.23 7.03 -5.54
N ALA A 45 -4.74 5.90 -6.03
CA ALA A 45 -4.44 5.44 -7.38
C ALA A 45 -5.07 6.36 -8.45
N LEU A 46 -6.07 7.17 -8.10
CA LEU A 46 -6.74 8.08 -9.02
C LEU A 46 -5.90 9.34 -9.28
N THR A 47 -5.32 9.91 -8.22
CA THR A 47 -4.50 11.14 -8.31
C THR A 47 -3.00 10.86 -8.37
N ASN A 48 -2.60 9.60 -8.21
CA ASN A 48 -1.21 9.16 -8.00
C ASN A 48 -0.56 9.68 -6.70
N ASP A 49 -1.32 10.31 -5.81
CA ASP A 49 -0.80 10.81 -4.55
C ASP A 49 -0.30 9.65 -3.68
N GLY A 50 0.89 9.79 -3.12
CA GLY A 50 1.48 8.86 -2.15
C GLY A 50 1.88 7.48 -2.68
N VAL A 51 1.56 7.16 -3.94
CA VAL A 51 1.92 5.90 -4.59
C VAL A 51 3.44 5.81 -4.75
N ASP A 52 4.06 6.79 -5.39
CA ASP A 52 5.49 6.80 -5.67
C ASP A 52 6.32 6.74 -4.38
N ALA A 53 5.96 7.55 -3.39
CA ALA A 53 6.63 7.57 -2.09
C ALA A 53 6.57 6.20 -1.36
N ALA A 54 5.46 5.48 -1.48
CA ALA A 54 5.33 4.16 -0.90
C ALA A 54 6.23 3.13 -1.60
N PHE A 55 6.26 3.14 -2.94
CA PHE A 55 7.08 2.22 -3.71
C PHE A 55 8.58 2.52 -3.61
N ASP A 56 8.97 3.79 -3.55
CA ASP A 56 10.36 4.21 -3.28
C ASP A 56 10.83 3.69 -1.92
N HIS A 57 9.97 3.75 -0.90
CA HIS A 57 10.28 3.20 0.41
C HIS A 57 10.46 1.68 0.36
N ILE A 58 9.57 0.97 -0.34
CA ILE A 58 9.68 -0.48 -0.54
C ILE A 58 10.98 -0.82 -1.26
N ALA A 59 11.30 -0.13 -2.35
CA ALA A 59 12.51 -0.33 -3.14
C ALA A 59 13.77 -0.10 -2.28
N LEU A 60 13.80 0.96 -1.48
CA LEU A 60 14.90 1.27 -0.58
C LEU A 60 15.11 0.16 0.47
N VAL A 61 14.03 -0.33 1.08
CA VAL A 61 14.09 -1.41 2.08
C VAL A 61 14.62 -2.70 1.45
N LEU A 62 14.13 -3.07 0.26
CA LEU A 62 14.59 -4.25 -0.47
C LEU A 62 16.07 -4.12 -0.87
N ALA A 63 16.49 -2.96 -1.37
CA ALA A 63 17.87 -2.72 -1.75
C ALA A 63 18.83 -2.80 -0.56
N LYS A 64 18.42 -2.27 0.61
CA LYS A 64 19.20 -2.39 1.86
C LYS A 64 19.34 -3.84 2.30
N ALA A 65 18.23 -4.58 2.34
CA ALA A 65 18.24 -6.00 2.71
C ALA A 65 19.12 -6.84 1.77
N ALA A 66 19.06 -6.58 0.46
CA ALA A 66 19.92 -7.24 -0.53
C ALA A 66 21.40 -6.97 -0.30
N ARG A 67 21.78 -5.72 0.02
CA ARG A 67 23.17 -5.35 0.33
C ARG A 67 23.67 -6.03 1.61
N GLU A 68 22.83 -6.12 2.64
CA GLU A 68 23.18 -6.79 3.89
C GLU A 68 23.35 -8.31 3.70
N ALA A 69 22.52 -8.93 2.88
CA ALA A 69 22.65 -10.34 2.51
C ALA A 69 23.96 -10.62 1.74
N GLN A 70 24.36 -9.72 0.84
CA GLN A 70 25.63 -9.81 0.11
C GLN A 70 26.84 -9.68 1.04
N LYS A 71 26.80 -8.76 2.03
CA LYS A 71 27.88 -8.60 3.02
C LYS A 71 28.08 -9.82 3.91
N HIS A 72 27.02 -10.60 4.16
CA HIS A 72 27.08 -11.81 4.99
C HIS A 72 27.25 -13.11 4.17
N GLY A 73 27.59 -13.02 2.88
CA GLY A 73 28.01 -14.17 2.07
C GLY A 73 26.91 -15.23 1.80
N LYS A 74 25.63 -14.93 2.03
CA LYS A 74 24.52 -15.83 1.72
C LYS A 74 23.81 -15.40 0.45
N THR A 75 24.27 -15.92 -0.68
CA THR A 75 23.51 -15.93 -1.93
C THR A 75 22.41 -16.99 -1.83
N ALA A 76 21.19 -16.57 -1.49
CA ALA A 76 19.99 -17.35 -1.80
C ALA A 76 18.99 -16.41 -2.51
N PRO A 77 18.43 -16.81 -3.67
CA PRO A 77 17.42 -16.01 -4.34
C PRO A 77 16.14 -16.08 -3.52
N VAL A 78 15.76 -14.96 -2.91
CA VAL A 78 14.46 -14.83 -2.25
C VAL A 78 13.38 -14.84 -3.34
N LYS A 79 12.76 -16.00 -3.58
CA LYS A 79 11.52 -16.10 -4.36
C LYS A 79 10.40 -15.50 -3.52
N THR A 80 10.17 -14.19 -3.68
CA THR A 80 8.97 -13.55 -3.14
C THR A 80 7.80 -13.90 -4.05
N SER A 81 7.01 -14.91 -3.69
CA SER A 81 5.74 -15.20 -4.34
C SER A 81 4.74 -14.11 -3.97
N ILE A 82 4.48 -13.19 -4.89
CA ILE A 82 3.36 -12.24 -4.77
C ILE A 82 2.11 -13.01 -5.15
N VAL A 83 1.31 -13.42 -4.15
CA VAL A 83 -0.02 -13.97 -4.40
C VAL A 83 -0.96 -12.81 -4.73
N VAL A 84 -1.17 -12.56 -6.03
CA VAL A 84 -2.24 -11.68 -6.49
C VAL A 84 -3.53 -12.49 -6.44
N SER A 85 -4.25 -12.44 -5.32
CA SER A 85 -5.63 -12.92 -5.23
C SER A 85 -6.55 -11.93 -5.96
N GLY A 86 -6.50 -11.95 -7.29
CA GLY A 86 -7.45 -11.24 -8.12
C GLY A 86 -8.80 -11.95 -8.08
N GLN A 87 -9.77 -11.39 -7.35
CA GLN A 87 -11.17 -11.68 -7.65
C GLN A 87 -11.49 -11.02 -9.00
N PRO A 88 -11.96 -11.76 -10.01
CA PRO A 88 -12.45 -11.14 -11.23
C PRO A 88 -13.67 -10.27 -10.90
N ALA A 89 -13.67 -9.04 -11.41
CA ALA A 89 -14.81 -8.14 -11.29
C ALA A 89 -16.06 -8.79 -11.93
N PRO A 90 -17.25 -8.68 -11.32
CA PRO A 90 -18.45 -9.27 -11.88
C PRO A 90 -18.77 -8.61 -13.23
N SER A 91 -18.81 -9.43 -14.28
CA SER A 91 -19.30 -9.02 -15.59
C SER A 91 -20.76 -8.61 -15.48
N ARG A 92 -21.07 -7.32 -15.66
CA ARG A 92 -22.44 -6.88 -15.86
C ARG A 92 -22.92 -7.41 -17.22
N SER A 93 -23.83 -8.38 -17.22
CA SER A 93 -24.66 -8.65 -18.40
C SER A 93 -25.76 -7.61 -18.43
N CYS A 94 -25.73 -6.71 -19.42
CA CYS A 94 -26.91 -5.94 -19.78
C CYS A 94 -27.86 -6.86 -20.55
N CYS A 95 -29.08 -7.01 -20.04
CA CYS A 95 -30.26 -7.38 -20.82
C CYS A 95 -31.06 -6.10 -21.06
#